data_AF-A0A4P6FWR2-F1
#
_entry.id   AF-A0A4P6FWR2-F1
#
_cell.length_a   1.000
_cell.length_b   1.000
_cell.length_c   1.000
_cell.angle_alpha   90.00
_cell.angle_beta   90.00
_cell.angle_gamma   90.00
#
_symmetry.space_group_name_H-M   'P 1'
#
loop_
_entity.id
_entity.type
_entity.pdbx_description
1 polymer ?
#
loop_
_entity_poly.entity_id
_entity_poly.type
_entity_poly.pdbx_seq_one_letter_code
_entity_poly.pdbx_strand_id
1 'polypeptide(L)'
;MDRFLDRLPQRKIHGSSGLSEKSWRLGAVCRADGEVDLDGAIVVAEVQSRALRYDDGGLVACYVVAHGVSEDEAERAVEFFKDQARLLVDAERLAHDAGAEMPALVTIRYSSDPAGYLATADEFGFLRMLPADDVVFEGGWEIFCGLDAIRRGEQLEGAAELPPFDFRSLRRKVYANRALTEEDMSPWLVEESAALRRLTQHNPEGSEVFVAMADDMDAAMRGEIAVGGAYSIVIPTKIERAQMDGAVFEWVAQGGREIVVAHGLDADQAVRAFALVDAAPAAFVAPKALLAGGKEREKVGRPIIVPDDALNWMSTDLKGQCRDQQAYERLRSRLGEPVDQAMRRSELSIG
;
A
#
# COMPACT_ATOMS: atom_id res chain seq x y z
N MET A 1 36.58 -18.97 -11.34
CA MET A 1 36.54 -17.50 -11.30
C MET A 1 36.84 -16.86 -12.67
N ASP A 2 36.69 -17.55 -13.84
CA ASP A 2 37.07 -16.90 -15.12
C ASP A 2 36.37 -17.38 -16.42
N ARG A 3 35.23 -18.08 -16.37
CA ARG A 3 34.54 -18.53 -17.61
C ARG A 3 33.00 -18.51 -17.58
N PHE A 4 32.40 -17.63 -16.77
CA PHE A 4 30.94 -17.51 -16.71
C PHE A 4 30.39 -16.22 -17.36
N LEU A 5 31.26 -15.32 -17.83
CA LEU A 5 30.90 -13.98 -18.31
C LEU A 5 30.49 -13.89 -19.79
N ASP A 6 30.63 -14.95 -20.59
CA ASP A 6 30.47 -14.84 -22.06
C ASP A 6 29.11 -15.30 -22.62
N ARG A 7 28.09 -15.59 -21.78
CA ARG A 7 26.84 -16.19 -22.28
C ARG A 7 25.54 -15.71 -21.62
N LEU A 8 25.32 -14.41 -21.55
CA LEU A 8 23.96 -13.90 -21.30
C LEU A 8 23.47 -13.04 -22.48
N PRO A 9 22.28 -13.34 -23.04
CA PRO A 9 21.74 -12.63 -24.20
C PRO A 9 21.36 -11.21 -23.80
N GLN A 10 21.82 -10.23 -24.59
CA GLN A 10 21.32 -8.86 -24.53
C GLN A 10 19.83 -8.85 -24.93
N ARG A 11 18.93 -9.01 -23.96
CA ARG A 11 17.54 -8.62 -24.11
C ARG A 11 17.39 -7.20 -23.60
N LYS A 12 17.28 -6.27 -24.54
CA LYS A 12 16.73 -4.93 -24.29
C LYS A 12 15.30 -5.12 -23.78
N ILE A 13 15.09 -4.93 -22.47
CA ILE A 13 13.76 -4.71 -21.93
C ILE A 13 13.45 -3.24 -22.20
N HIS A 14 12.55 -2.98 -23.15
CA HIS A 14 11.88 -1.68 -23.26
C HIS A 14 10.77 -1.69 -22.21
N GLY A 15 11.10 -1.34 -20.98
CA GLY A 15 10.15 -0.94 -19.95
C GLY A 15 9.88 0.55 -20.13
N SER A 16 8.62 0.92 -20.29
CA SER A 16 8.16 2.29 -20.37
C SER A 16 8.35 3.01 -19.03
N SER A 17 9.57 3.49 -18.76
CA SER A 17 9.84 4.45 -17.69
C SER A 17 9.46 5.84 -18.19
N GLY A 18 8.22 6.25 -17.91
CA GLY A 18 7.64 7.52 -18.34
C GLY A 18 8.10 8.76 -17.57
N LEU A 19 9.25 8.73 -16.91
CA LEU A 19 9.74 9.86 -16.11
C LEU A 19 11.09 10.35 -16.64
N SER A 20 11.21 11.67 -16.82
CA SER A 20 12.38 12.30 -17.42
C SER A 20 13.64 12.11 -16.56
N GLU A 21 14.79 11.93 -17.23
CA GLU A 21 16.13 11.65 -16.68
C GLU A 21 16.61 12.62 -15.58
N LYS A 22 15.97 13.80 -15.45
CA LYS A 22 16.30 14.81 -14.42
C LYS A 22 15.64 14.58 -13.06
N SER A 23 14.63 13.72 -12.97
CA SER A 23 13.83 13.51 -11.75
C SER A 23 14.41 12.49 -10.77
N TRP A 24 15.58 11.92 -11.05
CA TRP A 24 16.03 10.64 -10.49
C TRP A 24 17.39 10.69 -9.76
N ARG A 25 17.61 11.66 -8.86
CA ARG A 25 18.69 11.50 -7.86
C ARG A 25 18.23 10.55 -6.76
N LEU A 26 17.92 9.32 -7.12
CA LEU A 26 17.41 8.32 -6.18
C LEU A 26 18.57 7.54 -5.56
N GLY A 27 18.40 7.18 -4.30
CA GLY A 27 18.91 5.90 -3.83
C GLY A 27 18.58 4.77 -4.79
N ALA A 28 19.53 3.85 -4.96
CA ALA A 28 19.28 2.66 -5.76
C ALA A 28 18.52 1.63 -4.93
N VAL A 29 17.43 1.08 -5.47
CA VAL A 29 16.84 -0.16 -4.94
C VAL A 29 17.86 -1.29 -5.18
N CYS A 30 18.16 -2.07 -4.15
CA CYS A 30 19.10 -3.18 -4.25
C CYS A 30 18.57 -4.21 -5.24
N ARG A 31 19.36 -4.57 -6.25
CA ARG A 31 19.04 -5.69 -7.15
C ARG A 31 19.69 -6.98 -6.69
N ALA A 32 19.13 -8.11 -7.13
CA ALA A 32 19.65 -9.45 -6.87
C ALA A 32 21.16 -9.62 -7.15
N ASP A 33 21.65 -8.92 -8.17
CA ASP A 33 23.00 -8.98 -8.71
C ASP A 33 23.80 -7.67 -8.52
N GLY A 34 23.22 -6.69 -7.83
CA GLY A 34 23.83 -5.38 -7.61
C GLY A 34 24.89 -5.40 -6.50
N GLU A 35 26.01 -4.70 -6.73
CA GLU A 35 26.93 -4.37 -5.64
C GLU A 35 26.30 -3.30 -4.74
N VAL A 36 26.34 -3.51 -3.42
CA VAL A 36 25.84 -2.55 -2.43
C VAL A 36 26.88 -1.45 -2.22
N ASP A 37 26.46 -0.19 -2.39
CA ASP A 37 27.26 0.98 -2.05
C ASP A 37 27.32 1.15 -0.53
N LEU A 38 28.51 0.95 0.04
CA LEU A 38 28.77 1.08 1.47
C LEU A 38 29.16 2.51 1.89
N ASP A 39 29.40 3.40 0.92
CA ASP A 39 29.78 4.80 1.18
C ASP A 39 28.55 5.69 1.44
N GLY A 40 27.33 5.20 1.15
CA GLY A 40 26.06 5.88 1.40
C GLY A 40 25.22 5.19 2.47
N ALA A 41 24.21 5.88 3.00
CA ALA A 41 23.28 5.26 3.95
C ALA A 41 22.48 4.14 3.29
N ILE A 42 22.06 3.16 4.08
CA ILE A 42 21.24 2.03 3.62
C ILE A 42 19.87 2.02 4.30
N VAL A 43 18.84 1.63 3.55
CA VAL A 43 17.50 1.33 4.06
C VAL A 43 17.32 -0.18 4.06
N VAL A 44 16.83 -0.74 5.17
CA VAL A 44 16.76 -2.18 5.42
C VAL A 44 15.36 -2.55 5.89
N ALA A 45 14.82 -3.64 5.35
CA ALA A 45 13.63 -4.30 5.88
C ALA A 45 14.04 -5.38 6.89
N GLU A 46 13.49 -5.32 8.09
CA GLU A 46 13.76 -6.25 9.18
C GLU A 46 12.49 -7.05 9.51
N VAL A 47 12.62 -8.37 9.53
CA VAL A 47 11.60 -9.30 10.02
C VAL A 47 11.92 -9.64 11.47
N GLN A 48 11.01 -9.37 12.38
CA GLN A 48 11.11 -9.77 13.77
C GLN A 48 10.13 -10.92 14.05
N SER A 49 10.67 -12.12 14.30
CA SER A 49 9.87 -13.28 14.72
C SER A 49 10.02 -13.48 16.23
N ARG A 50 8.92 -13.28 16.98
CA ARG A 50 8.71 -13.57 18.42
C ARG A 50 9.74 -13.09 19.47
N ALA A 51 10.96 -12.72 19.13
CA ALA A 51 11.95 -12.17 20.04
C ALA A 51 11.68 -10.69 20.26
N LEU A 52 11.36 -10.34 21.51
CA LEU A 52 11.36 -8.95 21.97
C LEU A 52 12.78 -8.50 22.32
N ARG A 53 13.73 -9.44 22.48
CA ARG A 53 15.15 -9.22 22.77
C ARG A 53 16.06 -10.23 22.07
N TYR A 54 17.32 -9.83 21.83
CA TYR A 54 18.35 -10.64 21.16
C TYR A 54 18.63 -12.00 21.84
N ASP A 55 18.40 -12.10 23.16
CA ASP A 55 18.59 -13.28 23.99
C ASP A 55 17.38 -14.23 24.04
N ASP A 56 16.23 -13.85 23.47
CA ASP A 56 15.02 -14.68 23.45
C ASP A 56 15.04 -15.79 22.37
N GLY A 57 16.15 -15.92 21.64
CA GLY A 57 16.32 -16.96 20.62
C GLY A 57 15.49 -16.78 19.35
N GLY A 58 14.92 -15.60 19.12
CA GLY A 58 14.23 -15.29 17.87
C GLY A 58 15.19 -14.84 16.78
N LEU A 59 14.75 -15.02 15.54
CA LEU A 59 15.50 -14.65 14.34
C LEU A 59 15.07 -13.25 13.91
N VAL A 60 16.05 -12.36 13.75
CA VAL A 60 15.91 -11.13 12.96
C VAL A 60 16.53 -11.40 11.60
N ALA A 61 15.74 -11.31 10.54
CA ALA A 61 16.26 -11.37 9.18
C ALA A 61 16.21 -9.98 8.56
N CYS A 62 17.31 -9.56 7.95
CA CYS A 62 17.48 -8.22 7.41
C CYS A 62 17.72 -8.28 5.90
N TYR A 63 17.04 -7.41 5.17
CA TYR A 63 17.09 -7.30 3.71
C TYR A 63 17.40 -5.86 3.33
N VAL A 64 18.51 -5.63 2.63
CA VAL A 64 18.84 -4.29 2.15
C VAL A 64 17.89 -3.94 1.02
N VAL A 65 17.21 -2.80 1.14
CA VAL A 65 16.19 -2.35 0.22
C VAL A 65 16.69 -1.23 -0.66
N ALA A 66 17.37 -0.23 -0.09
CA ALA A 66 17.97 0.86 -0.83
C ALA A 66 19.37 1.18 -0.30
N HIS A 67 20.25 1.67 -1.17
CA HIS A 67 21.63 2.06 -0.84
C HIS A 67 22.07 3.29 -1.64
N GLY A 68 23.21 3.88 -1.25
CA GLY A 68 23.73 5.08 -1.91
C GLY A 68 22.86 6.33 -1.69
N VAL A 69 22.03 6.33 -0.64
CA VAL A 69 21.19 7.48 -0.26
C VAL A 69 21.91 8.40 0.72
N SER A 70 21.51 9.67 0.72
CA SER A 70 21.86 10.57 1.83
C SER A 70 21.15 10.18 3.12
N GLU A 71 21.75 10.48 4.28
CA GLU A 71 21.14 10.21 5.60
C GLU A 71 19.76 10.87 5.74
N ASP A 72 19.65 12.14 5.35
CA ASP A 72 18.38 12.88 5.37
C ASP A 72 17.29 12.20 4.52
N GLU A 73 17.65 11.65 3.35
CA GLU A 73 16.71 10.95 2.46
C GLU A 73 16.28 9.61 3.06
N ALA A 74 17.22 8.86 3.64
CA ALA A 74 16.94 7.60 4.33
C ALA A 74 15.97 7.79 5.50
N GLU A 75 16.16 8.83 6.31
CA GLU A 75 15.26 9.16 7.42
C GLU A 75 13.83 9.48 6.94
N ARG A 76 13.69 10.27 5.87
CA ARG A 76 12.38 10.59 5.29
C ARG A 76 11.73 9.35 4.66
N ALA A 77 12.50 8.46 4.07
CA ALA A 77 12.02 7.19 3.52
C ALA A 77 11.46 6.29 4.65
N VAL A 78 12.21 6.13 5.74
CA VAL A 78 11.76 5.34 6.91
C VAL A 78 10.46 5.90 7.48
N GLU A 79 10.35 7.21 7.65
CA GLU A 79 9.13 7.86 8.15
C GLU A 79 7.92 7.67 7.22
N PHE A 80 8.14 7.55 5.90
CA PHE A 80 7.10 7.24 4.93
C PHE A 80 6.68 5.75 4.98
N PHE A 81 7.65 4.84 4.98
CA PHE A 81 7.39 3.41 4.89
C PHE A 81 7.03 2.75 6.22
N LYS A 82 7.22 3.39 7.38
CA LYS A 82 6.86 2.81 8.69
C LYS A 82 5.41 2.33 8.77
N ASP A 83 4.49 3.03 8.11
CA ASP A 83 3.05 2.73 8.10
C ASP A 83 2.64 1.97 6.83
N GLN A 84 3.57 1.75 5.89
CA GLN A 84 3.31 1.29 4.53
C GLN A 84 4.43 0.38 4.00
N ALA A 85 5.01 -0.47 4.86
CA ALA A 85 6.12 -1.35 4.49
C ALA A 85 5.80 -2.22 3.26
N ARG A 86 4.54 -2.62 3.10
CA ARG A 86 4.02 -3.37 1.94
C ARG A 86 4.16 -2.67 0.58
N LEU A 87 4.34 -1.35 0.55
CA LEU A 87 4.66 -0.65 -0.70
C LEU A 87 6.05 -1.02 -1.18
N LEU A 88 6.93 -1.39 -0.25
CA LEU A 88 8.35 -1.55 -0.50
C LEU A 88 8.78 -3.02 -0.47
N VAL A 89 8.11 -3.84 0.34
CA VAL A 89 8.43 -5.27 0.47
C VAL A 89 7.19 -6.16 0.57
N ASP A 90 7.24 -7.35 -0.01
CA ASP A 90 6.27 -8.43 0.24
C ASP A 90 6.52 -9.00 1.64
N ALA A 91 5.75 -8.56 2.63
CA ALA A 91 5.93 -8.94 4.03
C ALA A 91 5.75 -10.45 4.28
N GLU A 92 4.85 -11.11 3.54
CA GLU A 92 4.57 -12.54 3.70
C GLU A 92 5.71 -13.37 3.13
N ARG A 93 6.14 -13.03 1.91
CA ARG A 93 7.28 -13.67 1.27
C ARG A 93 8.57 -13.44 2.07
N LEU A 94 8.77 -12.20 2.53
CA LEU A 94 9.90 -11.82 3.37
C LEU A 94 9.95 -12.65 4.66
N ALA A 95 8.81 -12.83 5.34
CA ALA A 95 8.70 -13.66 6.53
C ALA A 95 8.93 -15.15 6.24
N HIS A 96 8.37 -15.66 5.13
CA HIS A 96 8.59 -17.03 4.67
C HIS A 96 10.06 -17.30 4.39
N ASP A 97 10.72 -16.43 3.60
CA ASP A 97 12.12 -16.59 3.21
C ASP A 97 13.06 -16.42 4.42
N ALA A 98 12.67 -15.57 5.38
CA ALA A 98 13.34 -15.45 6.68
C ALA A 98 13.17 -16.70 7.58
N GLY A 99 12.25 -17.61 7.26
CA GLY A 99 11.91 -18.75 8.12
C GLY A 99 11.28 -18.31 9.45
N ALA A 100 10.59 -17.17 9.46
CA ALA A 100 9.98 -16.60 10.65
C ALA A 100 8.74 -17.38 11.09
N GLU A 101 8.63 -17.66 12.40
CA GLU A 101 7.36 -18.16 12.96
C GLU A 101 6.31 -17.03 12.96
N MET A 102 5.12 -17.32 12.42
CA MET A 102 4.02 -16.35 12.40
C MET A 102 3.38 -16.17 13.79
N PRO A 103 3.04 -14.93 14.20
CA PRO A 103 3.09 -13.68 13.42
C PRO A 103 4.48 -13.01 13.44
N ALA A 104 4.99 -12.64 12.27
CA ALA A 104 6.23 -11.89 12.10
C ALA A 104 5.95 -10.41 11.80
N LEU A 105 6.68 -9.50 12.44
CA LEU A 105 6.55 -8.06 12.17
C LEU A 105 7.65 -7.61 11.21
N VAL A 106 7.24 -6.96 10.10
CA VAL A 106 8.16 -6.34 9.16
C VAL A 106 8.28 -4.85 9.47
N THR A 107 9.51 -4.37 9.66
CA THR A 107 9.81 -2.95 9.90
C THR A 107 10.85 -2.44 8.90
N ILE A 108 10.75 -1.18 8.50
CA ILE A 108 11.75 -0.53 7.67
C ILE A 108 12.64 0.35 8.55
N ARG A 109 13.96 0.22 8.42
CA ARG A 109 14.98 0.97 9.16
C ARG A 109 16.01 1.56 8.23
N TYR A 110 16.81 2.49 8.74
CA TYR A 110 18.03 2.93 8.08
C TYR A 110 19.26 2.67 8.96
N SER A 111 20.42 2.56 8.33
CA SER A 111 21.72 2.58 9.00
C SER A 111 22.62 3.65 8.39
N SER A 112 23.17 4.52 9.24
CA SER A 112 24.21 5.50 8.89
C SER A 112 25.63 4.90 8.98
N ASP A 113 25.77 3.67 9.47
CA ASP A 113 27.00 2.87 9.41
C ASP A 113 26.71 1.53 8.72
N PRO A 114 26.64 1.50 7.37
CA PRO A 114 26.39 0.28 6.62
C PRO A 114 27.44 -0.79 6.89
N ALA A 115 28.72 -0.42 6.98
CA ALA A 115 29.81 -1.35 7.21
C ALA A 115 29.69 -2.05 8.56
N GLY A 116 29.44 -1.30 9.64
CA GLY A 116 29.20 -1.87 10.97
C GLY A 116 27.92 -2.71 11.03
N TYR A 117 26.86 -2.30 10.34
CA TYR A 117 25.62 -3.05 10.24
C TYR A 117 25.82 -4.42 9.57
N LEU A 118 26.47 -4.44 8.39
CA LEU A 118 26.74 -5.67 7.66
C LEU A 118 27.68 -6.60 8.42
N ALA A 119 28.70 -6.06 9.10
CA ALA A 119 29.61 -6.86 9.94
C ALA A 119 28.84 -7.53 11.09
N THR A 120 27.96 -6.79 11.77
CA THR A 120 27.10 -7.32 12.83
C THR A 120 26.15 -8.39 12.27
N ALA A 121 25.55 -8.14 11.12
CA ALA A 121 24.58 -9.04 10.53
C ALA A 121 25.22 -10.32 9.96
N ASP A 122 26.48 -10.27 9.51
CA ASP A 122 27.30 -11.44 9.14
C ASP A 122 27.67 -12.28 10.36
N GLU A 123 28.13 -11.64 11.46
CA GLU A 123 28.47 -12.32 12.72
C GLU A 123 27.31 -13.16 13.25
N PHE A 124 26.08 -12.67 13.12
CA PHE A 124 24.89 -13.32 13.62
C PHE A 124 24.08 -14.09 12.56
N GLY A 125 24.50 -14.08 11.29
CA GLY A 125 23.80 -14.75 10.20
C GLY A 125 22.40 -14.19 9.90
N PHE A 126 22.16 -12.91 10.23
CA PHE A 126 20.88 -12.22 10.09
C PHE A 126 20.69 -11.59 8.71
N LEU A 127 21.78 -11.34 7.98
CA LEU A 127 21.71 -10.71 6.67
C LEU A 127 21.45 -11.73 5.57
N ARG A 128 20.42 -11.50 4.76
CA ARG A 128 20.24 -12.21 3.49
C ARG A 128 20.24 -11.22 2.34
N MET A 129 21.20 -11.38 1.42
CA MET A 129 21.12 -10.81 0.09
C MET A 129 20.37 -11.82 -0.78
N LEU A 130 19.12 -11.52 -1.12
CA LEU A 130 18.26 -12.37 -1.93
C LEU A 130 17.81 -11.63 -3.19
N PRO A 131 17.28 -12.34 -4.21
CA PRO A 131 16.85 -11.70 -5.43
C PRO A 131 15.75 -10.68 -5.14
N ALA A 132 16.04 -9.41 -5.42
CA ALA A 132 15.12 -8.30 -5.19
C ALA A 132 13.79 -8.49 -5.93
N ASP A 133 13.85 -9.15 -7.08
CA ASP A 133 12.78 -9.29 -8.06
C ASP A 133 11.45 -9.87 -7.50
N ASP A 134 11.50 -10.60 -6.37
CA ASP A 134 10.32 -11.23 -5.76
C ASP A 134 9.92 -10.67 -4.38
N VAL A 135 10.80 -9.90 -3.71
CA VAL A 135 10.57 -9.44 -2.32
C VAL A 135 10.49 -7.93 -2.22
N VAL A 136 11.21 -7.19 -3.07
CA VAL A 136 11.29 -5.72 -3.02
C VAL A 136 10.55 -5.13 -4.20
N PHE A 137 9.63 -4.21 -3.94
CA PHE A 137 8.85 -3.55 -4.97
C PHE A 137 9.49 -2.22 -5.39
N GLU A 138 10.09 -2.17 -6.58
CA GLU A 138 10.71 -0.95 -7.13
C GLU A 138 9.71 0.23 -7.17
N GLY A 139 8.46 -0.02 -7.54
CA GLY A 139 7.43 1.02 -7.65
C GLY A 139 7.10 1.74 -6.33
N GLY A 140 7.29 1.09 -5.18
CA GLY A 140 7.13 1.75 -3.88
C GLY A 140 8.18 2.83 -3.62
N TRP A 141 9.42 2.57 -4.03
CA TRP A 141 10.51 3.52 -3.91
C TRP A 141 10.31 4.72 -4.84
N GLU A 142 9.88 4.48 -6.08
CA GLU A 142 9.52 5.54 -7.04
C GLU A 142 8.44 6.47 -6.49
N ILE A 143 7.40 5.89 -5.87
CA ILE A 143 6.33 6.64 -5.21
C ILE A 143 6.89 7.54 -4.08
N PHE A 144 7.75 7.00 -3.21
CA PHE A 144 8.38 7.79 -2.15
C PHE A 144 9.14 8.98 -2.75
N CYS A 145 9.95 8.74 -3.78
CA CYS A 145 10.79 9.76 -4.38
C CYS A 145 9.97 10.88 -5.03
N GLY A 146 8.89 10.52 -5.73
CA GLY A 146 7.95 11.51 -6.29
C GLY A 146 7.28 12.36 -5.19
N LEU A 147 6.90 11.74 -4.07
CA LEU A 147 6.32 12.47 -2.93
C LEU A 147 7.33 13.40 -2.25
N ASP A 148 8.57 12.95 -2.07
CA ASP A 148 9.65 13.76 -1.51
C ASP A 148 9.93 14.98 -2.40
N ALA A 149 10.00 14.77 -3.72
CA ALA A 149 10.13 15.85 -4.70
C ALA A 149 9.03 16.91 -4.57
N ILE A 150 7.75 16.49 -4.51
CA ILE A 150 6.62 17.41 -4.31
C ILE A 150 6.76 18.18 -2.99
N ARG A 151 7.12 17.50 -1.89
CA ARG A 151 7.29 18.12 -0.56
C ARG A 151 8.45 19.13 -0.54
N ARG A 152 9.46 18.96 -1.39
CA ARG A 152 10.55 19.92 -1.61
C ARG A 152 10.21 21.03 -2.60
N GLY A 153 8.98 21.07 -3.11
CA GLY A 153 8.49 22.09 -4.03
C GLY A 153 8.86 21.85 -5.50
N GLU A 154 9.30 20.65 -5.85
CA GLU A 154 9.61 20.28 -7.22
C GLU A 154 8.33 19.95 -7.99
N GLN A 155 8.29 20.30 -9.27
CA GLN A 155 7.19 19.94 -10.15
C GLN A 155 7.50 18.61 -10.82
N LEU A 156 6.62 17.62 -10.61
CA LEU A 156 6.62 16.42 -11.44
C LEU A 156 6.07 16.76 -12.83
N GLU A 157 6.56 16.11 -13.87
CA GLU A 157 5.98 16.12 -15.22
C GLU A 157 5.06 14.88 -15.36
N GLY A 158 3.93 14.98 -16.06
CA GLY A 158 3.02 13.83 -16.28
C GLY A 158 1.83 13.70 -15.31
N ALA A 159 0.82 12.95 -15.76
CA ALA A 159 -0.42 12.55 -15.06
C ALA A 159 -1.32 13.68 -14.49
N ALA A 160 -2.03 14.39 -15.37
CA ALA A 160 -3.12 15.31 -14.98
C ALA A 160 -4.52 14.67 -14.99
N GLU A 161 -4.64 13.45 -15.50
CA GLU A 161 -5.91 12.74 -15.62
C GLU A 161 -5.93 11.50 -14.74
N LEU A 162 -7.01 11.34 -13.97
CA LEU A 162 -7.28 10.13 -13.21
C LEU A 162 -8.14 9.17 -14.05
N PRO A 163 -7.92 7.85 -13.94
CA PRO A 163 -8.83 6.87 -14.51
C PRO A 163 -10.21 7.00 -13.86
N PRO A 164 -11.32 6.75 -14.59
CA PRO A 164 -12.66 6.87 -14.03
C PRO A 164 -12.83 5.96 -12.82
N PHE A 165 -13.58 6.43 -11.82
CA PHE A 165 -13.87 5.64 -10.63
C PHE A 165 -14.83 4.48 -10.97
N ASP A 166 -14.28 3.31 -11.29
CA ASP A 166 -15.05 2.11 -11.62
C ASP A 166 -15.26 1.20 -10.39
N PHE A 167 -16.45 1.25 -9.81
CA PHE A 167 -16.85 0.44 -8.65
C PHE A 167 -16.78 -1.06 -8.91
N ARG A 168 -17.09 -1.50 -10.14
CA ARG A 168 -17.11 -2.91 -10.49
C ARG A 168 -15.69 -3.44 -10.58
N SER A 169 -14.79 -2.67 -11.19
CA SER A 169 -13.35 -2.99 -11.24
C SER A 169 -12.75 -3.07 -9.83
N LEU A 170 -13.00 -2.08 -8.97
CA LEU A 170 -12.55 -2.09 -7.58
C LEU A 170 -13.03 -3.35 -6.83
N ARG A 171 -14.33 -3.65 -6.92
CA ARG A 171 -14.91 -4.85 -6.28
C ARG A 171 -14.25 -6.14 -6.78
N ARG A 172 -14.04 -6.27 -8.08
CA ARG A 172 -13.39 -7.43 -8.69
C ARG A 172 -11.96 -7.63 -8.19
N LYS A 173 -11.18 -6.54 -8.08
CA LYS A 173 -9.81 -6.59 -7.54
C LYS A 173 -9.79 -7.10 -6.11
N VAL A 174 -10.68 -6.58 -5.26
CA VAL A 174 -10.84 -7.05 -3.87
C VAL A 174 -11.17 -8.55 -3.81
N TYR A 175 -12.07 -9.04 -4.67
CA TYR A 175 -12.37 -10.48 -4.74
C TYR A 175 -11.18 -11.28 -5.26
N ALA A 176 -10.43 -10.76 -6.24
CA ALA A 176 -9.26 -11.44 -6.80
C ALA A 176 -8.15 -11.59 -5.76
N ASN A 177 -7.85 -10.56 -4.98
CA ASN A 177 -6.87 -10.65 -3.89
C ASN A 177 -7.23 -11.74 -2.88
N ARG A 178 -8.52 -11.83 -2.51
CA ARG A 178 -9.02 -12.87 -1.61
C ARG A 178 -8.98 -14.28 -2.20
N ALA A 179 -9.04 -14.38 -3.52
CA ALA A 179 -8.87 -15.67 -4.18
C ALA A 179 -7.39 -16.10 -4.21
N LEU A 180 -6.45 -15.14 -4.15
CA LEU A 180 -5.00 -15.37 -4.22
C LEU A 180 -4.35 -15.70 -2.88
N THR A 181 -4.91 -15.28 -1.74
CA THR A 181 -4.39 -15.67 -0.42
C THR A 181 -4.45 -17.20 -0.30
N GLU A 182 -3.29 -17.87 -0.26
CA GLU A 182 -3.11 -19.34 -0.35
C GLU A 182 -3.82 -20.15 0.73
N GLU A 183 -4.32 -19.50 1.79
CA GLU A 183 -5.35 -20.07 2.66
C GLU A 183 -6.70 -20.17 1.90
N ASP A 184 -6.75 -21.11 0.96
CA ASP A 184 -7.93 -21.64 0.26
C ASP A 184 -8.91 -20.56 -0.21
N MET A 185 -8.89 -20.13 -1.49
CA MET A 185 -9.94 -19.30 -2.14
C MET A 185 -11.05 -18.89 -1.17
N SER A 186 -10.83 -17.83 -0.36
CA SER A 186 -11.43 -17.68 0.98
C SER A 186 -12.76 -18.46 1.12
N PRO A 187 -12.94 -19.46 2.01
CA PRO A 187 -14.14 -20.30 2.02
C PRO A 187 -15.44 -19.49 1.99
N TRP A 188 -15.39 -18.29 2.57
CA TRP A 188 -16.42 -17.26 2.46
C TRP A 188 -16.77 -16.84 1.02
N LEU A 189 -15.80 -16.54 0.14
CA LEU A 189 -16.03 -16.10 -1.23
C LEU A 189 -16.76 -17.18 -2.06
N VAL A 190 -16.36 -18.43 -1.88
CA VAL A 190 -17.01 -19.59 -2.51
C VAL A 190 -18.44 -19.77 -1.97
N GLU A 191 -18.60 -19.75 -0.64
CA GLU A 191 -19.90 -19.90 0.02
C GLU A 191 -20.88 -18.78 -0.34
N GLU A 192 -20.40 -17.53 -0.37
CA GLU A 192 -21.18 -16.34 -0.69
C GLU A 192 -21.60 -16.34 -2.16
N SER A 193 -20.69 -16.65 -3.10
CA SER A 193 -21.05 -16.81 -4.51
C SER A 193 -22.14 -17.88 -4.67
N ALA A 194 -21.97 -19.05 -4.04
CA ALA A 194 -22.96 -20.12 -4.09
C ALA A 194 -24.32 -19.74 -3.43
N ALA A 195 -24.30 -18.94 -2.36
CA ALA A 195 -25.52 -18.43 -1.73
C ALA A 195 -26.28 -17.47 -2.65
N LEU A 196 -25.60 -16.52 -3.27
CA LEU A 196 -26.19 -15.59 -4.24
C LEU A 196 -26.81 -16.34 -5.41
N ARG A 197 -26.08 -17.31 -5.99
CA ARG A 197 -26.59 -18.14 -7.10
C ARG A 197 -27.89 -18.86 -6.72
N ARG A 198 -27.94 -19.47 -5.53
CA ARG A 198 -29.14 -20.16 -5.03
C ARG A 198 -30.33 -19.20 -4.86
N LEU A 199 -30.07 -17.99 -4.34
CA LEU A 199 -31.11 -16.96 -4.16
C LEU A 199 -31.69 -16.49 -5.50
N THR A 200 -30.86 -16.40 -6.54
CA THR A 200 -31.27 -15.88 -7.86
C THR A 200 -31.78 -16.94 -8.84
N GLN A 201 -31.55 -18.23 -8.59
CA GLN A 201 -31.82 -19.34 -9.53
C GLN A 201 -33.28 -19.42 -10.00
N HIS A 202 -34.24 -19.09 -9.12
CA HIS A 202 -35.67 -19.19 -9.41
C HIS A 202 -36.38 -17.83 -9.52
N ASN A 203 -35.69 -16.72 -9.21
CA ASN A 203 -36.22 -15.36 -9.26
C ASN A 203 -35.20 -14.40 -9.91
N PRO A 204 -34.89 -14.56 -11.22
CA PRO A 204 -33.88 -13.73 -11.87
C PRO A 204 -34.34 -12.28 -12.10
N GLU A 205 -35.65 -12.06 -12.31
CA GLU A 205 -36.21 -10.72 -12.49
C GLU A 205 -36.14 -9.92 -11.18
N GLY A 206 -35.48 -8.75 -11.22
CA GLY A 206 -35.26 -7.91 -10.04
C GLY A 206 -34.05 -8.31 -9.18
N SER A 207 -33.28 -9.31 -9.60
CA SER A 207 -32.09 -9.81 -8.90
C SER A 207 -30.78 -9.53 -9.67
N GLU A 208 -30.80 -8.64 -10.66
CA GLU A 208 -29.69 -8.42 -11.60
C GLU A 208 -28.39 -8.03 -10.90
N VAL A 209 -28.48 -7.25 -9.82
CA VAL A 209 -27.34 -6.84 -9.00
C VAL A 209 -26.67 -8.03 -8.30
N PHE A 210 -27.47 -8.96 -7.78
CA PHE A 210 -26.95 -10.16 -7.10
C PHE A 210 -26.31 -11.13 -8.10
N VAL A 211 -26.91 -11.27 -9.29
CA VAL A 211 -26.33 -12.06 -10.39
C VAL A 211 -24.99 -11.48 -10.81
N ALA A 212 -24.92 -10.17 -11.07
CA ALA A 212 -23.68 -9.50 -11.45
C ALA A 212 -22.59 -9.60 -10.37
N MET A 213 -22.98 -9.58 -9.09
CA MET A 213 -22.05 -9.77 -7.98
C MET A 213 -21.48 -11.20 -7.94
N ALA A 214 -22.31 -12.22 -8.11
CA ALA A 214 -21.87 -13.60 -8.20
C ALA A 214 -20.96 -13.84 -9.42
N ASP A 215 -21.29 -13.26 -10.59
CA ASP A 215 -20.44 -13.32 -11.78
C ASP A 215 -19.04 -12.71 -11.54
N ASP A 216 -18.98 -11.60 -10.80
CA ASP A 216 -17.72 -10.94 -10.47
C ASP A 216 -16.87 -11.76 -9.48
N MET A 217 -17.51 -12.41 -8.48
CA MET A 217 -16.83 -13.33 -7.56
C MET A 217 -16.27 -14.55 -8.31
N ASP A 218 -17.07 -15.14 -9.21
CA ASP A 218 -16.66 -16.30 -9.98
C ASP A 218 -15.49 -15.97 -10.93
N ALA A 219 -15.52 -14.81 -11.57
CA ALA A 219 -14.42 -14.34 -12.41
C ALA A 219 -13.12 -14.15 -11.61
N ALA A 220 -13.22 -13.58 -10.40
CA ALA A 220 -12.09 -13.44 -9.49
C ALA A 220 -11.50 -14.79 -9.07
N MET A 221 -12.34 -15.75 -8.66
CA MET A 221 -11.93 -17.11 -8.29
C MET A 221 -11.25 -17.86 -9.45
N ARG A 222 -11.62 -17.56 -10.70
CA ARG A 222 -10.99 -18.15 -11.89
C ARG A 222 -9.71 -17.42 -12.35
N GLY A 223 -9.29 -16.37 -11.63
CA GLY A 223 -8.12 -15.57 -12.01
C GLY A 223 -8.32 -14.74 -13.28
N GLU A 224 -9.59 -14.42 -13.63
CA GLU A 224 -9.91 -13.63 -14.84
C GLU A 224 -9.77 -12.11 -14.62
N ILE A 225 -9.43 -11.70 -13.40
CA ILE A 225 -9.29 -10.30 -13.00
C ILE A 225 -7.80 -9.99 -12.84
N ALA A 226 -7.30 -9.03 -13.61
CA ALA A 226 -5.95 -8.51 -13.43
C ALA A 226 -5.87 -7.68 -12.13
N VAL A 227 -4.97 -8.10 -11.25
CA VAL A 227 -4.57 -7.41 -10.00
C VAL A 227 -3.06 -7.28 -10.00
N GLY A 228 -2.56 -6.21 -9.37
CA GLY A 228 -1.13 -5.85 -9.36
C GLY A 228 -0.75 -4.77 -10.38
N GLY A 229 0.33 -4.04 -10.09
CA GLY A 229 0.91 -2.97 -10.93
C GLY A 229 0.16 -1.63 -10.92
N ALA A 230 -1.00 -1.55 -10.27
CA ALA A 230 -1.75 -0.33 -10.06
C ALA A 230 -1.94 -0.05 -8.56
N TYR A 231 -2.28 1.19 -8.23
CA TYR A 231 -2.37 1.69 -6.88
C TYR A 231 -3.73 2.31 -6.57
N SER A 232 -4.04 2.33 -5.29
CA SER A 232 -5.24 2.92 -4.72
C SER A 232 -4.89 3.86 -3.57
N ILE A 233 -5.66 4.94 -3.43
CA ILE A 233 -5.54 5.89 -2.31
C ILE A 233 -6.64 5.59 -1.30
N VAL A 234 -6.21 5.32 -0.09
CA VAL A 234 -7.03 4.78 0.99
C VAL A 234 -6.98 5.71 2.18
N ILE A 235 -8.13 5.98 2.79
CA ILE A 235 -8.22 6.67 4.07
C ILE A 235 -8.75 5.67 5.12
N PRO A 236 -7.91 5.14 6.01
CA PRO A 236 -8.37 4.31 7.11
C PRO A 236 -9.15 5.16 8.11
N THR A 237 -10.09 4.55 8.80
CA THR A 237 -10.83 5.15 9.90
C THR A 237 -10.63 4.34 11.17
N LYS A 238 -10.94 4.95 12.32
CA LYS A 238 -10.96 4.28 13.63
C LYS A 238 -12.30 4.53 14.29
N ILE A 239 -13.00 3.47 14.67
CA ILE A 239 -14.24 3.59 15.43
C ILE A 239 -13.86 3.67 16.90
N GLU A 240 -14.24 4.73 17.58
CA GLU A 240 -14.05 4.89 19.02
C GLU A 240 -15.39 4.69 19.72
N ARG A 241 -15.39 3.84 20.74
CA ARG A 241 -16.55 3.61 21.60
C ARG A 241 -16.34 4.25 22.96
N ALA A 242 -17.38 4.90 23.45
CA ALA A 242 -17.43 5.41 24.80
C ALA A 242 -17.59 4.25 25.77
N GLN A 243 -16.60 4.07 26.64
CA GLN A 243 -16.65 3.16 27.77
C GLN A 243 -16.64 3.97 29.06
N MET A 244 -17.58 3.67 29.96
CA MET A 244 -17.53 4.18 31.32
C MET A 244 -16.78 3.18 32.19
N ASP A 245 -15.71 3.64 32.80
CA ASP A 245 -15.04 2.94 33.90
C ASP A 245 -15.20 3.78 35.18
N GLY A 246 -16.13 3.35 36.05
CA GLY A 246 -16.55 4.12 37.22
C GLY A 246 -17.14 5.49 36.84
N ALA A 247 -16.47 6.57 37.22
CA ALA A 247 -16.87 7.95 36.92
C ALA A 247 -16.14 8.56 35.70
N VAL A 248 -15.23 7.80 35.07
CA VAL A 248 -14.41 8.28 33.96
C VAL A 248 -15.00 7.82 32.63
N PHE A 249 -15.06 8.75 31.69
CA PHE A 249 -15.51 8.51 30.33
C PHE A 249 -14.28 8.38 29.43
N GLU A 250 -14.06 7.19 28.88
CA GLU A 250 -12.94 6.93 27.97
C GLU A 250 -13.44 6.56 26.58
N TRP A 251 -12.72 7.03 25.56
CA TRP A 251 -12.94 6.62 24.18
C TRP A 251 -11.95 5.52 23.84
N VAL A 252 -12.44 4.29 23.70
CA VAL A 252 -11.62 3.13 23.34
C VAL A 252 -11.66 2.95 21.83
N ALA A 253 -10.48 3.01 21.20
CA ALA A 253 -10.35 2.79 19.77
C ALA A 253 -10.55 1.30 19.41
N GLN A 254 -11.33 1.07 18.36
CA GLN A 254 -11.60 -0.21 17.73
C GLN A 254 -11.28 -0.12 16.23
N GLY A 255 -11.17 -1.28 15.58
CA GLY A 255 -10.99 -1.36 14.12
C GLY A 255 -12.06 -0.55 13.40
N GLY A 256 -11.63 0.31 12.47
CA GLY A 256 -12.54 1.03 11.59
C GLY A 256 -12.62 0.39 10.22
N ARG A 257 -12.97 1.20 9.24
CA ARG A 257 -13.03 0.81 7.83
C ARG A 257 -11.92 1.53 7.08
N GLU A 258 -11.77 1.18 5.83
CA GLU A 258 -10.97 1.95 4.91
C GLU A 258 -11.91 2.61 3.87
N ILE A 259 -11.60 3.83 3.43
CA ILE A 259 -12.36 4.58 2.41
C ILE A 259 -11.49 4.74 1.16
N VAL A 260 -11.91 4.19 0.01
CA VAL A 260 -11.16 4.30 -1.25
C VAL A 260 -11.50 5.64 -1.92
N VAL A 261 -10.51 6.50 -2.08
CA VAL A 261 -10.68 7.82 -2.73
C VAL A 261 -10.43 7.73 -4.24
N ALA A 262 -9.49 6.88 -4.65
CA ALA A 262 -9.14 6.60 -6.05
C ALA A 262 -8.53 5.20 -6.16
N HIS A 263 -8.66 4.55 -7.32
CA HIS A 263 -8.10 3.21 -7.58
C HIS A 263 -7.69 3.05 -9.04
N GLY A 264 -6.85 2.04 -9.31
CA GLY A 264 -6.36 1.76 -10.66
C GLY A 264 -5.36 2.79 -11.17
N LEU A 265 -4.63 3.44 -10.27
CA LEU A 265 -3.67 4.50 -10.57
C LEU A 265 -2.32 3.90 -10.99
N ASP A 266 -1.63 4.53 -11.93
CA ASP A 266 -0.19 4.33 -12.08
C ASP A 266 0.59 5.04 -10.95
N ALA A 267 1.92 4.88 -10.91
CA ALA A 267 2.77 5.43 -9.86
C ALA A 267 2.70 6.98 -9.81
N ASP A 268 2.76 7.66 -10.95
CA ASP A 268 2.72 9.13 -11.04
C ASP A 268 1.37 9.69 -10.58
N GLN A 269 0.29 9.05 -11.02
CA GLN A 269 -1.07 9.37 -10.58
C GLN A 269 -1.22 9.15 -9.07
N ALA A 270 -0.69 8.05 -8.54
CA ALA A 270 -0.75 7.73 -7.11
C ALA A 270 0.00 8.77 -6.27
N VAL A 271 1.21 9.17 -6.68
CA VAL A 271 2.01 10.21 -6.01
C VAL A 271 1.23 11.52 -5.90
N ARG A 272 0.69 12.02 -7.02
CA ARG A 272 -0.04 13.30 -7.02
C ARG A 272 -1.35 13.21 -6.24
N ALA A 273 -2.11 12.14 -6.45
CA ALA A 273 -3.37 11.92 -5.75
C ALA A 273 -3.15 11.84 -4.23
N PHE A 274 -2.14 11.08 -3.80
CA PHE A 274 -1.78 10.95 -2.40
C PHE A 274 -1.37 12.28 -1.80
N ALA A 275 -0.50 13.07 -2.47
CA ALA A 275 -0.06 14.37 -1.95
C ALA A 275 -1.24 15.31 -1.64
N LEU A 276 -2.28 15.31 -2.49
CA LEU A 276 -3.50 16.10 -2.27
C LEU A 276 -4.35 15.56 -1.12
N VAL A 277 -4.43 14.23 -0.97
CA VAL A 277 -5.24 13.58 0.06
C VAL A 277 -4.57 13.65 1.44
N ASP A 278 -3.26 13.40 1.53
CA ASP A 278 -2.44 13.50 2.76
C ASP A 278 -2.48 14.92 3.36
N ALA A 279 -2.52 15.94 2.50
CA ALA A 279 -2.61 17.34 2.92
C ALA A 279 -3.96 17.70 3.58
N ALA A 280 -5.07 17.07 3.19
CA ALA A 280 -6.39 17.37 3.73
C ALA A 280 -7.34 16.15 3.74
N PRO A 281 -7.07 15.10 4.54
CA PRO A 281 -7.81 13.83 4.46
C PRO A 281 -9.31 13.99 4.70
N ALA A 282 -9.69 14.87 5.63
CA ALA A 282 -11.07 15.16 5.98
C ALA A 282 -11.89 15.76 4.81
N ALA A 283 -11.26 16.44 3.85
CA ALA A 283 -11.95 17.00 2.68
C ALA A 283 -12.43 15.91 1.69
N PHE A 284 -11.90 14.70 1.81
CA PHE A 284 -12.24 13.55 0.96
C PHE A 284 -13.16 12.55 1.65
N VAL A 285 -13.58 12.83 2.89
CA VAL A 285 -14.51 12.01 3.66
C VAL A 285 -15.72 12.86 4.05
N ALA A 286 -16.89 12.54 3.49
CA ALA A 286 -18.10 13.26 3.84
C ALA A 286 -18.42 13.05 5.35
N PRO A 287 -18.66 14.10 6.16
CA PRO A 287 -18.95 13.93 7.59
C PRO A 287 -20.17 13.05 7.87
N LYS A 288 -21.21 13.14 7.04
CA LYS A 288 -22.40 12.25 7.08
C LYS A 288 -22.07 10.78 6.80
N ALA A 289 -20.92 10.53 6.19
CA ALA A 289 -20.46 9.18 5.91
C ALA A 289 -20.01 8.48 7.19
N LEU A 290 -19.46 9.24 8.15
CA LEU A 290 -18.88 8.76 9.40
C LEU A 290 -19.94 8.40 10.43
N LEU A 291 -19.65 7.35 11.19
CA LEU A 291 -20.44 7.02 12.38
C LEU A 291 -20.33 8.16 13.41
N ALA A 292 -21.47 8.69 13.84
CA ALA A 292 -21.54 9.70 14.88
C ALA A 292 -22.79 9.46 15.75
N GLY A 293 -22.57 9.03 16.99
CA GLY A 293 -23.60 8.79 17.98
C GLY A 293 -23.15 9.17 19.39
N GLY A 294 -24.06 9.15 20.36
CA GLY A 294 -23.75 9.56 21.73
C GLY A 294 -22.74 8.66 22.46
N LYS A 295 -22.49 7.45 21.96
CA LYS A 295 -21.55 6.47 22.53
C LYS A 295 -20.52 5.94 21.54
N GLU A 296 -20.55 6.37 20.29
CA GLU A 296 -19.65 5.89 19.26
C GLU A 296 -19.33 7.03 18.31
N ARG A 297 -18.07 7.14 17.89
CA ARG A 297 -17.65 8.10 16.87
C ARG A 297 -16.60 7.48 15.97
N GLU A 298 -16.58 7.86 14.72
CA GLU A 298 -15.56 7.41 13.78
C GLU A 298 -14.63 8.56 13.42
N LYS A 299 -13.32 8.30 13.56
CA LYS A 299 -12.26 9.25 13.23
C LYS A 299 -11.58 8.87 11.92
N VAL A 300 -11.23 9.90 11.16
CA VAL A 300 -10.43 9.77 9.93
C VAL A 300 -8.95 9.61 10.33
N GLY A 301 -8.28 8.61 9.76
CA GLY A 301 -6.86 8.35 9.92
C GLY A 301 -5.99 9.03 8.87
N ARG A 302 -4.67 8.79 8.95
CA ARG A 302 -3.72 9.22 7.93
C ARG A 302 -3.94 8.40 6.65
N PRO A 303 -4.03 9.02 5.47
CA PRO A 303 -4.15 8.29 4.21
C PRO A 303 -2.93 7.38 3.96
N ILE A 304 -3.15 6.34 3.17
CA ILE A 304 -2.12 5.41 2.70
C ILE A 304 -2.31 5.12 1.21
N ILE A 305 -1.22 4.81 0.53
CA ILE A 305 -1.19 4.23 -0.82
C ILE A 305 -1.15 2.72 -0.66
N VAL A 306 -1.98 2.04 -1.42
CA VAL A 306 -2.12 0.58 -1.35
C VAL A 306 -1.98 0.03 -2.76
N PRO A 307 -1.02 -0.89 -3.01
CA PRO A 307 -1.00 -1.69 -4.22
C PRO A 307 -2.34 -2.42 -4.38
N ASP A 308 -2.83 -2.55 -5.60
CA ASP A 308 -4.16 -3.12 -5.83
C ASP A 308 -4.27 -4.58 -5.37
N ASP A 309 -3.15 -5.32 -5.26
CA ASP A 309 -3.06 -6.68 -4.70
C ASP A 309 -3.13 -6.73 -3.16
N ALA A 310 -2.75 -5.64 -2.49
CA ALA A 310 -2.83 -5.47 -1.04
C ALA A 310 -4.13 -4.77 -0.58
N LEU A 311 -5.08 -4.55 -1.51
CA LEU A 311 -6.42 -4.08 -1.19
C LEU A 311 -7.15 -5.15 -0.39
N ASN A 312 -7.17 -4.95 0.93
CA ASN A 312 -8.02 -5.68 1.84
C ASN A 312 -9.36 -4.94 1.99
N TRP A 313 -10.36 -5.61 2.58
CA TRP A 313 -11.74 -5.14 2.53
C TRP A 313 -11.90 -3.74 3.13
N MET A 314 -12.18 -2.77 2.27
CA MET A 314 -12.51 -1.40 2.63
C MET A 314 -14.00 -1.20 2.45
N SER A 315 -14.72 -0.90 3.52
CA SER A 315 -16.18 -0.95 3.52
C SER A 315 -16.80 -0.12 2.39
N THR A 316 -17.24 -0.79 1.33
CA THR A 316 -18.63 -0.61 0.95
C THR A 316 -19.44 -1.07 2.15
N ASP A 317 -20.48 -0.34 2.56
CA ASP A 317 -21.51 -1.02 3.35
C ASP A 317 -21.93 -2.31 2.61
N LEU A 318 -22.66 -3.20 3.26
CA LEU A 318 -23.26 -4.38 2.59
C LEU A 318 -24.12 -4.02 1.34
N LYS A 319 -24.25 -2.73 1.00
CA LYS A 319 -24.94 -2.17 -0.17
C LYS A 319 -24.01 -1.65 -1.27
N GLY A 320 -22.68 -1.83 -1.19
CA GLY A 320 -21.79 -1.50 -2.31
C GLY A 320 -21.56 0.00 -2.54
N GLN A 321 -22.04 0.89 -1.67
CA GLN A 321 -21.91 2.33 -1.89
C GLN A 321 -20.59 2.84 -1.30
N CYS A 322 -19.55 3.00 -2.13
CA CYS A 322 -18.45 3.87 -1.75
C CYS A 322 -19.02 5.28 -1.64
N ARG A 323 -19.16 5.77 -0.41
CA ARG A 323 -19.58 7.15 -0.13
C ARG A 323 -18.43 8.05 -0.52
N ASP A 324 -18.36 8.43 -1.80
CA ASP A 324 -18.40 9.81 -2.25
C ASP A 324 -17.78 9.93 -3.67
N GLN A 325 -18.57 9.68 -4.71
CA GLN A 325 -18.20 10.07 -6.09
C GLN A 325 -17.75 11.55 -6.15
N GLN A 326 -18.31 12.40 -5.27
CA GLN A 326 -17.91 13.80 -5.18
C GLN A 326 -16.49 13.96 -4.59
N ALA A 327 -16.00 13.04 -3.76
CA ALA A 327 -14.62 13.07 -3.27
C ALA A 327 -13.64 12.78 -4.41
N TYR A 328 -13.95 11.78 -5.24
CA TYR A 328 -13.21 11.52 -6.46
C TYR A 328 -13.27 12.70 -7.44
N GLU A 329 -14.43 13.34 -7.62
CA GLU A 329 -14.57 14.55 -8.44
C GLU A 329 -13.78 15.75 -7.87
N ARG A 330 -13.75 15.92 -6.54
CA ARG A 330 -12.91 16.91 -5.86
C ARG A 330 -11.43 16.62 -6.08
N LEU A 331 -11.00 15.37 -5.99
CA LEU A 331 -9.63 14.97 -6.28
C LEU A 331 -9.27 15.28 -7.74
N ARG A 332 -10.13 14.87 -8.68
CA ARG A 332 -9.92 15.10 -10.12
C ARG A 332 -9.83 16.59 -10.46
N SER A 333 -10.66 17.44 -9.84
CA SER A 333 -10.64 18.89 -10.08
C SER A 333 -9.42 19.61 -9.48
N ARG A 334 -8.68 18.95 -8.58
CA ARG A 334 -7.45 19.48 -7.96
C ARG A 334 -6.18 18.92 -8.59
N LEU A 335 -6.29 17.86 -9.39
CA LEU A 335 -5.14 17.28 -10.06
C LEU A 335 -4.54 18.31 -11.04
N GLY A 336 -3.24 18.59 -10.88
CA GLY A 336 -2.54 19.63 -11.65
C GLY A 336 -2.46 21.00 -10.97
N GLU A 337 -3.17 21.22 -9.85
CA GLU A 337 -2.97 22.40 -9.00
C GLU A 337 -1.79 22.15 -8.03
N PRO A 338 -1.01 23.18 -7.67
CA PRO A 338 -0.06 23.08 -6.56
C PRO A 338 -0.79 22.69 -5.26
N VAL A 339 -0.22 21.77 -4.48
CA VAL A 339 -0.83 21.23 -3.24
C VAL A 339 -1.33 22.35 -2.31
N ASP A 340 -0.50 23.38 -2.09
CA ASP A 340 -0.85 24.53 -1.25
C ASP A 340 -2.10 25.30 -1.72
N GLN A 341 -2.33 25.36 -3.03
CA GLN A 341 -3.52 26.03 -3.60
C GLN A 341 -4.77 25.16 -3.42
N ALA A 342 -4.64 23.85 -3.62
CA ALA A 342 -5.70 22.88 -3.41
C ALA A 342 -6.14 22.82 -1.93
N MET A 343 -5.19 22.97 -0.99
CA MET A 343 -5.47 23.06 0.45
C MET A 343 -6.35 24.26 0.79
N ARG A 344 -5.96 25.48 0.37
CA ARG A 344 -6.73 26.71 0.67
C ARG A 344 -8.16 26.65 0.15
N ARG A 345 -8.41 25.99 -0.99
CA ARG A 345 -9.76 25.77 -1.52
C ARG A 345 -10.59 24.79 -0.68
N SER A 346 -9.94 23.82 -0.03
CA SER A 346 -10.62 22.86 0.86
C SER A 346 -11.19 23.53 2.09
N GLU A 347 -10.41 24.43 2.70
CA GLU A 347 -10.83 25.15 3.90
C GLU A 347 -12.00 26.10 3.62
N LEU A 348 -12.02 26.72 2.42
CA LEU A 348 -13.09 27.62 1.99
C LEU A 348 -14.40 26.93 1.60
N SER A 349 -14.37 25.63 1.28
CA SER A 349 -15.56 24.87 0.83
C SER A 349 -16.27 24.12 1.97
N ILE A 350 -15.70 24.14 3.18
CA ILE A 350 -16.25 23.53 4.39
C ILE A 350 -16.83 24.61 5.35
N GLY A 351 -16.61 25.90 5.05
CA GLY A 351 -17.10 27.05 5.81
C GLY A 351 -18.56 27.42 5.58
#